data_AF-A0AAN8J742-F1
#
_entry.id   AF-A0AAN8J742-F1
#
_cell.length_a   1.000
_cell.length_b   1.000
_cell.length_c   1.000
_cell.angle_alpha   90.00
_cell.angle_beta   90.00
_cell.angle_gamma   90.00
#
_symmetry.space_group_name_H-M   'P 1'
#
loop_
_entity.id
_entity.type
_entity.pdbx_description
1 polymer ?
#
loop_
_entity_poly.entity_id
_entity_poly.type
_entity_poly.pdbx_seq_one_letter_code
_entity_poly.pdbx_strand_id
1 'polypeptide(L)'
;MTNNSQETDRIVENLAQIEEVAEDILADKQHLIEFDLRRNKTREALRCLQKDKTVKKSWMCVGNMFIKMPRVTAISMLEKDFSQLENEIKDTRNELKPKVDKLRDLQNEDGVKGFGLQPLSREEVKAVERLL
;
A
#
# COMPACT_ATOMS: atom_id res chain seq x y z
N MET A 1 44.92 14.95 14.54
CA MET A 1 43.91 14.09 15.19
C MET A 1 42.47 14.56 14.94
N THR A 2 42.24 15.77 14.42
CA THR A 2 40.90 16.34 14.20
C THR A 2 40.19 15.83 12.93
N ASN A 3 40.92 15.45 11.87
CA ASN A 3 40.29 14.94 10.63
C ASN A 3 39.54 13.63 10.82
N ASN A 4 40.03 12.73 11.68
CA ASN A 4 39.41 11.42 11.89
C ASN A 4 38.03 11.52 12.56
N SER A 5 37.85 12.50 13.46
CA SER A 5 36.57 12.73 14.15
C SER A 5 35.49 13.28 13.20
N GLN A 6 35.87 14.18 12.29
CA GLN A 6 34.93 14.75 11.32
C GLN A 6 34.48 13.71 10.27
N GLU A 7 35.35 12.77 9.94
CA GLU A 7 35.03 11.68 9.03
C GLU A 7 34.10 10.64 9.68
N THR A 8 34.32 10.32 10.96
CA THR A 8 33.40 9.44 11.71
C THR A 8 32.02 10.05 11.88
N ASP A 9 31.92 11.36 12.14
CA ASP A 9 30.62 12.03 12.32
C ASP A 9 29.78 11.99 11.04
N ARG A 10 30.42 12.17 9.86
CA ARG A 10 29.77 12.05 8.55
C ARG A 10 29.28 10.64 8.25
N ILE A 11 30.06 9.62 8.63
CA ILE A 11 29.66 8.22 8.45
C ILE A 11 28.44 7.91 9.31
N VAL A 12 28.41 8.37 10.56
CA VAL A 12 27.26 8.19 11.46
C VAL A 12 26.02 8.87 10.91
N GLU A 13 26.15 10.10 10.38
CA GLU A 13 25.04 10.83 9.77
C GLU A 13 24.48 10.11 8.53
N ASN A 14 25.35 9.60 7.66
CA ASN A 14 24.94 8.81 6.49
C ASN A 14 24.23 7.51 6.90
N LEU A 15 24.74 6.80 7.91
CA LEU A 15 24.11 5.58 8.43
C LEU A 15 22.74 5.88 9.05
N ALA A 16 22.59 6.99 9.76
CA ALA A 16 21.31 7.41 10.32
C ALA A 16 20.27 7.69 9.22
N GLN A 17 20.67 8.34 8.13
CA GLN A 17 19.78 8.60 6.98
C GLN A 17 19.35 7.31 6.27
N ILE A 18 20.27 6.34 6.15
CA ILE A 18 19.96 5.02 5.58
C ILE A 18 18.95 4.28 6.48
N GLU A 19 19.17 4.30 7.79
CA GLU A 19 18.30 3.63 8.76
C GLU A 19 16.89 4.22 8.76
N GLU A 20 16.76 5.56 8.73
CA GLU A 20 15.47 6.26 8.67
C GLU A 20 14.65 5.82 7.44
N VAL A 21 15.28 5.82 6.25
CA VAL A 21 14.60 5.39 5.01
C VAL A 21 14.26 3.90 5.04
N ALA A 22 15.13 3.07 5.64
CA ALA A 22 14.87 1.64 5.77
C ALA A 22 13.70 1.35 6.71
N GLU A 23 13.60 2.07 7.83
CA GLU A 23 12.49 1.94 8.79
C GLU A 23 11.15 2.31 8.16
N ASP A 24 11.10 3.40 7.40
CA ASP A 24 9.91 3.81 6.65
C ASP A 24 9.43 2.72 5.67
N ILE A 25 10.36 2.11 4.92
CA ILE A 25 10.05 1.03 3.97
C ILE A 25 9.50 -0.20 4.70
N LEU A 26 10.06 -0.53 5.86
CA LEU A 26 9.59 -1.65 6.68
C LEU A 26 8.20 -1.38 7.26
N ALA A 27 7.95 -0.15 7.72
CA ALA A 27 6.63 0.28 8.19
C ALA A 27 5.58 0.20 7.07
N ASP A 28 5.87 0.73 5.89
CA ASP A 28 4.97 0.66 4.72
C ASP A 28 4.65 -0.79 4.34
N LYS A 29 5.65 -1.68 4.37
CA LYS A 29 5.45 -3.11 4.12
C LYS A 29 4.52 -3.74 5.15
N GLN A 30 4.66 -3.37 6.42
CA GLN A 30 3.78 -3.87 7.47
C GLN A 30 2.35 -3.34 7.30
N HIS A 31 2.19 -2.06 6.95
CA HIS A 31 0.89 -1.47 6.63
C HIS A 31 0.21 -2.16 5.45
N LEU A 32 0.95 -2.50 4.39
CA LEU A 32 0.40 -3.26 3.26
C LEU A 32 -0.15 -4.63 3.68
N ILE A 33 0.54 -5.34 4.57
CA ILE A 33 0.07 -6.62 5.11
C ILE A 33 -1.23 -6.42 5.89
N GLU A 34 -1.29 -5.39 6.74
CA GLU A 34 -2.48 -5.08 7.52
C GLU A 34 -3.68 -4.68 6.64
N PHE A 35 -3.44 -3.85 5.62
CA PHE A 35 -4.45 -3.47 4.65
C PHE A 35 -4.96 -4.67 3.86
N ASP A 36 -4.08 -5.58 3.43
CA ASP A 36 -4.48 -6.81 2.74
C ASP A 36 -5.34 -7.71 3.64
N LEU A 37 -4.98 -7.85 4.93
CA LEU A 37 -5.79 -8.59 5.91
C LEU A 37 -7.17 -7.95 6.10
N ARG A 38 -7.23 -6.64 6.26
CA ARG A 38 -8.49 -5.89 6.41
C ARG A 38 -9.34 -5.99 5.16
N ARG A 39 -8.76 -5.84 3.97
CA ARG A 39 -9.45 -6.00 2.68
C ARG A 39 -10.07 -7.38 2.55
N ASN A 40 -9.34 -8.43 2.90
CA ASN A 40 -9.85 -9.80 2.85
C ASN A 40 -11.03 -10.01 3.80
N LYS A 41 -10.94 -9.52 5.04
CA LYS A 41 -12.05 -9.57 6.01
C LYS A 41 -13.28 -8.79 5.52
N THR A 42 -13.10 -7.59 4.97
CA THR A 42 -14.19 -6.79 4.39
C THR A 42 -14.86 -7.53 3.24
N ARG A 43 -14.08 -8.18 2.37
CA ARG A 43 -14.60 -9.01 1.27
C ARG A 43 -15.42 -10.20 1.77
N GLU A 44 -14.95 -10.88 2.81
CA GLU A 44 -15.69 -11.99 3.44
C GLU A 44 -17.00 -11.50 4.05
N ALA A 45 -16.96 -10.40 4.82
CA ALA A 45 -18.15 -9.79 5.40
C ALA A 45 -19.18 -9.38 4.33
N LEU A 46 -18.71 -8.76 3.23
CA LEU A 46 -19.55 -8.39 2.10
C LEU A 46 -20.22 -9.62 1.47
N ARG A 47 -19.46 -10.70 1.24
CA ARG A 47 -19.99 -11.96 0.69
C ARG A 47 -21.04 -12.59 1.61
N CYS A 48 -20.79 -12.62 2.92
CA CYS A 48 -21.75 -13.12 3.90
C CYS A 48 -23.05 -12.32 3.85
N LEU A 49 -22.96 -10.99 3.89
CA LEU A 49 -24.13 -10.12 3.80
C LEU A 49 -24.86 -10.26 2.47
N GLN A 50 -24.17 -10.45 1.34
CA GLN A 50 -24.79 -10.61 0.04
C GLN A 50 -25.52 -11.97 -0.12
N LYS A 51 -24.97 -13.04 0.45
CA LYS A 51 -25.57 -14.39 0.42
C LYS A 51 -26.85 -14.46 1.25
N ASP A 52 -26.85 -13.89 2.45
CA ASP A 52 -28.01 -13.96 3.35
C ASP A 52 -29.04 -12.88 3.04
N LYS A 53 -29.93 -13.18 2.09
CA LYS A 53 -31.03 -12.28 1.69
C LYS A 53 -32.21 -12.23 2.67
N THR A 54 -32.26 -13.16 3.62
CA THR A 54 -33.35 -13.30 4.59
C THR A 54 -33.27 -12.28 5.72
N VAL A 55 -32.07 -11.81 6.06
CA VAL A 55 -31.83 -10.91 7.18
C VAL A 55 -31.94 -9.44 6.74
N LYS A 56 -32.94 -8.72 7.28
CA LYS A 56 -33.20 -7.30 6.93
C LYS A 56 -32.26 -6.30 7.63
N LYS A 57 -31.76 -6.64 8.82
CA LYS A 57 -30.90 -5.79 9.65
C LYS A 57 -29.71 -6.59 10.16
N SER A 58 -28.52 -6.00 10.10
CA SER A 58 -27.28 -6.63 10.52
C SER A 58 -26.63 -5.82 11.64
N TRP A 59 -25.93 -6.50 12.55
CA TRP A 59 -25.09 -5.86 13.55
C TRP A 59 -23.71 -5.60 12.94
N MET A 60 -23.23 -4.38 13.06
CA MET A 60 -21.88 -3.98 12.65
C MET A 60 -21.10 -3.50 13.85
N CYS A 61 -19.83 -3.90 13.93
CA CYS A 61 -18.90 -3.37 14.91
C CYS A 61 -18.27 -2.09 14.37
N VAL A 62 -18.39 -0.99 15.11
CA VAL A 62 -17.75 0.28 14.80
C VAL A 62 -17.00 0.73 16.05
N GLY A 63 -15.67 0.66 16.01
CA GLY A 63 -14.83 0.93 17.18
C GLY A 63 -15.10 -0.06 18.31
N ASN A 64 -15.66 0.43 19.41
CA ASN A 64 -16.03 -0.34 20.59
C ASN A 64 -17.55 -0.59 20.73
N MET A 65 -18.35 -0.24 19.71
CA MET A 65 -19.81 -0.34 19.76
C MET A 65 -20.35 -1.28 18.67
N PHE A 66 -21.47 -1.92 18.96
CA PHE A 66 -22.26 -2.66 17.97
C PHE A 66 -23.49 -1.86 17.58
N ILE A 67 -23.62 -1.54 16.30
CA ILE A 67 -24.73 -0.76 15.75
C ILE A 67 -25.57 -1.69 14.87
N LYS A 68 -26.88 -1.70 15.11
CA LYS A 68 -27.83 -2.41 14.26
C LYS A 68 -28.29 -1.50 13.15
N MET A 69 -27.97 -1.85 11.90
CA MET A 69 -28.39 -1.08 10.74
C MET A 69 -29.03 -1.94 9.66
N PRO A 70 -29.82 -1.34 8.76
CA PRO A 70 -30.32 -2.04 7.58
C PRO A 70 -29.20 -2.65 6.76
N ARG A 71 -29.47 -3.81 6.16
CA ARG A 71 -28.50 -4.53 5.34
C ARG A 71 -27.94 -3.68 4.19
N VAL A 72 -28.80 -2.90 3.53
CA VAL A 72 -28.41 -2.07 2.37
C VAL A 72 -27.38 -1.01 2.77
N THR A 73 -27.56 -0.36 3.92
CA THR A 73 -26.59 0.60 4.46
C THR A 73 -25.31 -0.06 4.95
N ALA A 74 -25.40 -1.27 5.53
CA ALA A 74 -24.22 -2.04 5.91
C ALA A 74 -23.35 -2.42 4.70
N ILE A 75 -23.98 -2.86 3.61
CA ILE A 75 -23.30 -3.20 2.37
C ILE A 75 -22.62 -1.96 1.76
N SER A 76 -23.33 -0.83 1.67
CA SER A 76 -22.75 0.38 1.08
C SER A 76 -21.61 0.98 1.91
N MET A 77 -21.64 0.83 3.24
CA MET A 77 -20.50 1.16 4.11
C MET A 77 -19.30 0.25 3.80
N LEU A 78 -19.50 -1.07 3.79
CA LEU A 78 -18.41 -2.02 3.52
C LEU A 78 -17.82 -1.87 2.11
N GLU A 79 -18.63 -1.53 1.11
CA GLU A 79 -18.17 -1.26 -0.25
C GLU A 79 -17.28 -0.01 -0.30
N LYS A 80 -17.65 1.06 0.41
CA LYS A 80 -16.82 2.27 0.52
C LYS A 80 -15.50 1.98 1.23
N ASP A 81 -15.56 1.27 2.35
CA ASP A 81 -14.35 0.86 3.09
C ASP A 81 -13.44 -0.01 2.22
N PHE A 82 -14.02 -0.91 1.41
CA PHE A 82 -13.26 -1.74 0.49
C PHE A 82 -12.54 -0.90 -0.58
N SER A 83 -13.24 0.04 -1.21
CA SER A 83 -12.64 0.94 -2.21
C SER A 83 -11.57 1.85 -1.62
N GLN A 84 -11.74 2.33 -0.39
CA GLN A 84 -10.72 3.09 0.32
C GLN A 84 -9.45 2.25 0.55
N LEU A 85 -9.60 1.03 1.05
CA LEU A 85 -8.47 0.12 1.23
C LEU A 85 -7.76 -0.22 -0.09
N GLU A 86 -8.49 -0.37 -1.20
CA GLU A 86 -7.86 -0.59 -2.51
C GLU A 86 -7.03 0.60 -2.96
N ASN A 87 -7.52 1.83 -2.75
CA ASN A 87 -6.77 3.04 -3.06
C ASN A 87 -5.54 3.18 -2.18
N GLU A 88 -5.68 3.00 -0.86
CA GLU A 88 -4.55 3.05 0.09
C GLU A 88 -3.47 2.01 -0.29
N ILE A 89 -3.84 0.76 -0.58
CA ILE A 89 -2.89 -0.27 -1.02
C ILE A 89 -2.16 0.14 -2.31
N LYS A 90 -2.88 0.74 -3.26
CA LYS A 90 -2.31 1.19 -4.52
C LYS A 90 -1.34 2.35 -4.29
N ASP A 91 -1.73 3.32 -3.47
CA ASP A 91 -0.95 4.51 -3.18
C ASP A 91 0.33 4.13 -2.41
N THR A 92 0.23 3.33 -1.35
CA THR A 92 1.40 2.82 -0.61
C THR A 92 2.35 2.03 -1.52
N ARG A 93 1.84 1.22 -2.47
CA ARG A 93 2.70 0.52 -3.44
C ARG A 93 3.42 1.46 -4.41
N ASN A 94 2.76 2.54 -4.82
CA ASN A 94 3.36 3.54 -5.71
C ASN A 94 4.43 4.35 -4.98
N GLU A 95 4.22 4.66 -3.69
CA GLU A 95 5.17 5.36 -2.83
C GLU A 95 6.37 4.49 -2.41
N LEU A 96 6.19 3.17 -2.30
CA LEU A 96 7.28 2.27 -1.91
C LEU A 96 8.42 2.24 -2.94
N LYS A 97 8.11 2.33 -4.24
CA LYS A 97 9.11 2.30 -5.32
C LYS A 97 10.15 3.43 -5.21
N PRO A 98 9.77 4.72 -5.17
CA PRO A 98 10.74 5.80 -5.04
C PRO A 98 11.48 5.78 -3.70
N LYS A 99 10.86 5.29 -2.60
CA LYS A 99 11.55 5.12 -1.32
C LYS A 99 12.68 4.08 -1.42
N VAL A 100 12.42 2.95 -2.09
CA VAL A 100 13.44 1.90 -2.32
C VAL A 100 14.54 2.39 -3.26
N ASP A 101 14.21 3.16 -4.30
CA ASP A 101 15.22 3.77 -5.17
C ASP A 101 16.10 4.76 -4.38
N LYS A 102 15.49 5.62 -3.54
CA LYS A 102 16.23 6.52 -2.64
C LYS A 102 17.17 5.76 -1.70
N LEU A 103 16.74 4.63 -1.14
CA LEU A 103 17.59 3.78 -0.29
C LEU A 103 18.81 3.26 -1.06
N ARG A 104 18.62 2.82 -2.31
CA ARG A 104 19.72 2.34 -3.17
C ARG A 104 20.68 3.46 -3.53
N ASP A 105 20.18 4.64 -3.85
CA ASP A 105 21.00 5.82 -4.12
C ASP A 105 21.88 6.17 -2.91
N LEU A 106 21.33 6.14 -1.69
CA LEU A 106 22.09 6.37 -0.45
C LEU A 106 23.14 5.28 -0.19
N GLN A 107 22.90 4.04 -0.64
CA GLN A 107 23.84 2.92 -0.53
C GLN A 107 24.87 2.87 -1.68
N ASN A 108 24.79 3.79 -2.65
CA ASN A 108 25.59 3.78 -3.89
C ASN A 108 25.41 2.47 -4.69
N GLU A 109 24.23 1.87 -4.65
CA GLU A 109 23.87 0.73 -5.49
C GLU A 109 23.20 1.18 -6.80
N ASP A 110 23.29 0.33 -7.82
CA ASP A 110 22.48 0.50 -9.03
C ASP A 110 20.98 0.53 -8.69
N GLY A 111 20.25 1.45 -9.33
CA GLY A 111 18.78 1.55 -9.20
C GLY A 111 18.04 0.28 -9.63
N VAL A 112 16.79 0.13 -9.17
CA VAL A 112 15.99 -1.08 -9.38
C VAL A 112 15.61 -1.26 -10.87
N LYS A 113 16.33 -2.14 -11.59
CA LYS A 113 16.07 -2.42 -13.01
C LYS A 113 14.84 -3.31 -13.19
N GLY A 114 13.93 -2.91 -14.08
CA GLY A 114 12.80 -3.76 -14.53
C GLY A 114 11.48 -3.67 -13.74
N PHE A 115 11.42 -2.89 -12.65
CA PHE A 115 10.20 -2.75 -11.83
C PHE A 115 9.32 -1.55 -12.22
N GLY A 116 9.77 -0.74 -13.18
CA GLY A 116 9.07 0.43 -13.73
C GLY A 116 8.20 0.13 -14.95
N LEU A 117 8.02 -1.14 -15.34
CA LEU A 117 7.25 -1.49 -16.52
C LEU A 117 5.75 -1.29 -16.26
N GLN A 118 5.11 -0.45 -17.07
CA GLN A 118 3.66 -0.31 -17.12
C GLN A 118 3.10 -1.10 -18.30
N PRO A 119 1.93 -1.74 -18.15
CA PRO A 119 1.29 -2.41 -19.27
C PRO A 119 0.89 -1.39 -20.35
N LEU A 120 1.15 -1.73 -21.61
CA LEU A 120 0.76 -0.92 -22.76
C LEU A 120 -0.77 -0.73 -22.78
N SER A 121 -1.20 0.51 -23.00
CA SER A 121 -2.60 0.84 -23.20
C SER A 121 -3.10 0.32 -24.55
N ARG A 122 -4.43 0.18 -24.70
CA ARG A 122 -5.02 -0.27 -25.99
C ARG A 122 -4.66 0.63 -27.16
N GLU A 123 -4.40 1.90 -26.91
CA GLU A 123 -4.00 2.87 -27.92
C GLU A 123 -2.54 2.68 -28.31
N GLU A 124 -1.68 2.44 -27.33
CA GLU A 124 -0.25 2.16 -27.55
C GLU A 124 -0.06 0.81 -28.26
N VAL A 125 -0.82 -0.22 -27.92
CA VAL A 125 -0.79 -1.51 -28.63
C VAL A 125 -1.17 -1.33 -30.11
N LYS A 126 -2.24 -0.58 -30.40
CA LYS A 126 -2.64 -0.26 -31.78
C LYS A 126 -1.61 0.58 -32.54
N ALA A 127 -0.88 1.45 -31.85
CA ALA A 127 0.20 2.23 -32.45
C ALA A 127 1.39 1.35 -32.81
N VAL A 128 1.75 0.39 -31.94
CA VAL A 128 2.79 -0.62 -32.20
C VAL A 128 2.38 -1.53 -33.37
N GLU A 129 1.12 -1.98 -33.43
CA GLU A 129 0.59 -2.77 -34.56
C GLU A 129 0.60 -2.04 -35.91
N ARG A 130 0.61 -0.69 -35.91
CA ARG A 130 0.72 0.11 -37.14
C ARG A 130 2.16 0.38 -37.55
N LEU A 131 3.12 0.23 -36.63
CA LEU A 131 4.55 0.45 -36.85
C LEU A 131 5.28 -0.84 -37.27
N LEU A 132 4.73 -2.01 -36.92
CA LEU A 132 5.15 -3.33 -37.38
C LEU A 132 4.52 -3.70 -38.72
#